data_AF-A0A370FT41-F1
#
_entry.id   AF-A0A370FT41-F1
#
_cell.length_a   1.000
_cell.length_b   1.000
_cell.length_c   1.000
_cell.angle_alpha   90.00
_cell.angle_beta   90.00
_cell.angle_gamma   90.00
#
_symmetry.space_group_name_H-M   'P 1'
#
loop_
_entity.id
_entity.type
_entity.pdbx_description
1 polymer ?
#
loop_
_entity_poly.entity_id
_entity_poly.type
_entity_poly.pdbx_seq_one_letter_code
_entity_poly.pdbx_strand_id
1 'polypeptide(L)' 'MLERLSEPLWGGEREGEHAWISAAAVTLLAGADGVGEGWRVGLEAMSEYTCGHGWLRADGAIRAHIGYR' A
#
# COMPACT_ATOMS: atom_id res chain seq x y z
N MET A 1 23.98 -15.89 -5.11
CA MET A 1 22.76 -16.59 -4.66
C MET A 1 21.63 -15.57 -4.61
N LEU A 2 21.07 -15.24 -5.76
CA LEU A 2 19.99 -14.24 -5.95
C LEU A 2 18.89 -14.90 -6.77
N GLU A 3 18.17 -15.83 -6.16
CA GLU A 3 16.95 -16.39 -6.73
C GLU A 3 15.85 -16.30 -5.69
N ARG A 4 15.25 -15.10 -5.60
CA ARG A 4 13.92 -14.94 -5.03
C ARG A 4 13.17 -13.90 -5.85
N LEU A 5 12.92 -14.23 -7.11
CA LEU A 5 11.99 -13.52 -7.97
C LEU A 5 11.08 -14.55 -8.61
N SER A 6 9.85 -14.72 -8.11
CA SER A 6 8.82 -15.41 -8.92
C SER A 6 7.38 -15.23 -8.49
N GLU A 7 7.07 -14.61 -7.35
CA GLU A 7 5.67 -14.24 -7.08
C GLU A 7 5.43 -12.78 -7.46
N PRO A 8 4.47 -12.50 -8.37
CA PRO A 8 4.08 -11.14 -8.65
C PRO A 8 3.56 -10.53 -7.35
N LEU A 9 4.14 -9.40 -6.95
CA LEU A 9 3.70 -8.68 -5.78
C LEU A 9 2.27 -8.18 -6.03
N TRP A 10 1.33 -8.56 -5.18
CA TRP A 10 -0.04 -8.07 -5.24
C TRP A 10 -0.04 -6.55 -4.97
N GLY A 11 -0.49 -5.77 -5.96
CA GLY A 11 -0.50 -4.30 -5.89
C GLY A 11 -1.74 -3.73 -5.19
N GLY A 12 -2.86 -4.44 -5.27
CA GLY A 12 -4.13 -4.02 -4.69
C GLY A 12 -5.33 -4.71 -5.32
N GLU A 13 -6.51 -4.49 -4.75
CA GLU A 13 -7.80 -4.91 -5.32
C GLU A 13 -8.84 -3.81 -5.14
N ARG A 14 -9.76 -3.68 -6.09
CA ARG A 14 -10.88 -2.75 -6.01
C ARG A 14 -12.10 -3.42 -5.39
N GLU A 15 -12.75 -2.73 -4.47
CA GLU A 15 -14.00 -3.11 -3.82
C GLU A 15 -14.98 -1.93 -3.87
N GLY A 16 -15.80 -1.86 -4.93
CA GLY A 16 -16.77 -0.78 -5.13
C GLY A 16 -16.10 0.59 -5.26
N GLU A 17 -16.38 1.48 -4.31
CA GLU A 17 -15.77 2.82 -4.18
C GLU A 17 -14.49 2.82 -3.34
N HIS A 18 -13.96 1.65 -2.98
CA HIS A 18 -12.73 1.52 -2.21
C HIS A 18 -11.71 0.66 -2.96
N ALA A 19 -10.44 0.79 -2.58
CA ALA A 19 -9.39 -0.15 -2.91
C ALA A 19 -8.69 -0.61 -1.64
N TRP A 20 -8.24 -1.85 -1.65
CA TRP A 20 -7.22 -2.33 -0.73
C TRP A 20 -5.88 -2.23 -1.45
N ILE A 21 -4.91 -1.56 -0.83
CA ILE A 21 -3.61 -1.25 -1.42
C ILE A 21 -2.53 -1.91 -0.57
N SER A 22 -1.61 -2.63 -1.21
CA SER A 22 -0.47 -3.24 -0.54
C SER A 22 0.56 -2.19 -0.15
N ALA A 23 0.80 -2.01 1.16
CA ALA A 23 1.87 -1.15 1.65
C ALA A 23 3.26 -1.63 1.17
N ALA A 24 3.44 -2.95 1.03
CA ALA A 24 4.66 -3.54 0.48
C ALA A 24 4.87 -3.18 -0.99
N ALA A 25 3.80 -3.16 -1.80
CA ALA A 25 3.88 -2.75 -3.20
C ALA A 25 4.18 -1.27 -3.37
N VAL A 26 3.55 -0.42 -2.57
CA VAL A 26 3.87 1.02 -2.55
C VAL A 26 5.34 1.23 -2.21
N THR A 27 5.86 0.54 -1.19
CA THR A 27 7.27 0.67 -0.78
C THR A 27 8.24 0.22 -1.87
N LEU A 28 7.96 -0.90 -2.53
CA LEU A 28 8.80 -1.42 -3.60
C LEU A 28 8.81 -0.47 -4.81
N LEU A 29 7.64 -0.02 -5.25
CA LEU A 29 7.52 0.90 -6.39
C LEU A 29 8.18 2.25 -6.09
N ALA A 30 7.97 2.80 -4.90
CA ALA A 30 8.59 4.05 -4.51
C ALA A 30 10.12 3.95 -4.47
N GLY A 31 10.66 2.82 -4.00
CA GLY A 31 12.10 2.55 -4.07
C GLY A 31 12.61 2.41 -5.50
N ALA A 32 11.86 1.74 -6.38
CA ALA A 32 12.23 1.54 -7.78
C ALA A 32 12.20 2.85 -8.60
N ASP A 33 11.25 3.72 -8.31
CA ASP A 33 11.07 5.01 -8.99
C ASP A 33 12.00 6.12 -8.44
N GLY A 34 12.77 5.83 -7.38
CA GLY A 34 13.70 6.78 -6.78
C GLY A 34 13.03 8.00 -6.15
N VAL A 35 11.74 7.91 -5.81
CA VAL A 35 11.06 8.96 -5.05
C VAL A 35 11.66 8.99 -3.64
N GLY A 36 12.23 10.15 -3.28
CA GLY A 36 12.83 10.35 -1.95
C GLY A 36 11.83 10.10 -0.82
N GLU A 37 12.30 10.12 0.42
CA GLU A 37 11.57 9.53 1.57
C GLU A 37 10.30 10.25 2.03
N GLY A 38 9.90 11.34 1.37
CA GLY A 38 8.71 12.11 1.72
C GLY A 38 7.39 11.33 1.63
N TRP A 39 7.33 10.27 0.81
CA TRP A 39 6.14 9.42 0.70
C TRP A 39 5.93 8.52 1.93
N ARG A 40 7.00 8.17 2.67
CA ARG A 40 6.91 7.26 3.83
C ARG A 40 6.03 7.84 4.93
N VAL A 41 6.21 9.12 5.25
CA VAL A 41 5.40 9.83 6.26
C VAL A 41 3.92 9.78 5.91
N GLY A 42 3.58 9.95 4.62
CA GLY A 42 2.20 9.84 4.16
C GLY A 42 1.64 8.42 4.28
N LEU A 43 2.44 7.40 3.94
CA LEU A 43 2.04 5.99 4.06
C LEU A 43 1.84 5.58 5.53
N GLU A 44 2.73 6.02 6.41
CA GLU A 44 2.63 5.78 7.86
C GLU A 44 1.36 6.42 8.42
N ALA A 45 1.10 7.70 8.12
CA ALA A 45 -0.11 8.39 8.55
C ALA A 45 -1.40 7.71 8.04
N MET A 46 -1.41 7.23 6.79
CA MET A 46 -2.54 6.45 6.26
C MET A 46 -2.72 5.11 6.98
N SER A 47 -1.61 4.44 7.33
CA SER A 47 -1.64 3.15 8.03
C SER A 47 -2.20 3.31 9.46
N GLU A 48 -1.78 4.36 10.18
CA GLU A 48 -2.31 4.69 11.50
C GLU A 48 -3.80 5.04 11.43
N TYR A 49 -4.19 5.89 10.48
CA TYR A 49 -5.58 6.27 10.27
C TYR A 49 -6.46 5.05 9.97
N THR A 50 -6.04 4.19 9.04
CA THR A 50 -6.82 3.00 8.67
C THR A 50 -6.87 1.96 9.79
N CYS A 51 -5.78 1.79 10.56
CA CYS A 51 -5.77 0.92 11.73
C CYS A 51 -6.86 1.33 12.74
N GLY A 52 -6.97 2.63 13.05
CA GLY A 52 -8.00 3.15 13.96
C GLY A 52 -9.45 2.94 13.52
N HIS A 53 -9.68 2.67 12.23
CA HIS A 53 -11.01 2.45 11.65
C HIS A 53 -11.29 0.97 11.33
N GLY A 54 -10.38 0.05 11.64
CA GLY A 54 -10.48 -1.36 11.23
C GLY A 54 -10.33 -1.56 9.72
N TRP A 55 -9.65 -0.65 9.04
CA TRP A 55 -9.43 -0.61 7.59
C TRP A 55 -8.01 -1.06 7.22
N LEU A 56 -7.38 -1.84 8.09
CA LEU A 56 -6.09 -2.47 7.88
C LEU A 56 -6.28 -3.99 7.92
N ARG A 57 -5.83 -4.69 6.88
CA ARG A 57 -5.87 -6.15 6.82
C ARG A 57 -4.63 -6.77 7.46
N ALA A 58 -4.73 -8.06 7.77
CA ALA A 58 -3.64 -8.83 8.37
C ALA A 58 -2.39 -8.94 7.49
N ASP A 59 -2.54 -8.80 6.16
CA ASP A 59 -1.45 -8.77 5.18
C ASP A 59 -0.82 -7.36 5.02
N GLY A 60 -1.28 -6.37 5.79
CA GLY A 60 -0.82 -4.99 5.72
C GLY A 60 -1.47 -4.16 4.61
N ALA A 61 -2.52 -4.66 3.96
CA ALA A 61 -3.27 -3.87 2.99
C ALA A 61 -4.09 -2.77 3.68
N ILE A 62 -3.94 -1.54 3.20
CA ILE A 62 -4.68 -0.37 3.68
C ILE A 62 -5.90 -0.13 2.78
N ARG A 63 -7.06 0.16 3.37
CA ARG A 63 -8.24 0.58 2.61
C ARG A 63 -8.15 2.06 2.26
N ALA A 64 -8.33 2.39 0.99
CA ALA A 64 -8.44 3.75 0.49
C ALA A 64 -9.77 3.94 -0.24
N HIS A 65 -10.36 5.13 -0.12
CA HIS A 65 -11.52 5.51 -0.92
C HIS A 65 -11.07 5.91 -2.34
N ILE A 66 -11.62 5.26 -3.37
CA ILE A 66 -11.42 5.62 -4.77
C ILE A 66 -12.55 6.55 -5.18
N GLY A 67 -12.36 7.82 -4.87
CA GLY A 67 -13.30 8.87 -5.23
C GLY A 67 -12.86 10.14 -4.55
N TYR A 68 -12.42 11.11 -5.34
CA TYR A 68 -12.24 12.49 -4.90
C TYR A 68 -13.39 13.29 -5.52
N ARG A 69 -14.07 14.08 -4.70
CA ARG A 69 -14.96 15.13 -5.19
C ARG A 69 -14.27 16.48 -5.02
#